data_AF-A0AAE9U0J5-F1
#
_entry.id   AF-A0AAE9U0J5-F1
#
_cell.length_a   1.000
_cell.length_b   1.000
_cell.length_c   1.000
_cell.angle_alpha   90.00
_cell.angle_beta   90.00
_cell.angle_gamma   90.00
#
_symmetry.space_group_name_H-M   'P 1'
#
loop_
_entity.id
_entity.type
_entity.pdbx_description
1 polymer ?
#
loop_
_entity_poly.entity_id
_entity_poly.type
_entity_poly.pdbx_seq_one_letter_code
_entity_poly.pdbx_strand_id
1 'polypeptide(L)' 'MIDENETVVTLSDLKQLGKQGGATALLEDGTLLTLRGRHATRRTKGYVDGILKEIDVIIPYPKI' A
#
# COMPACT_ATOMS: atom_id res chain seq x y z
N MET A 1 25.38 -0.82 7.82
CA MET A 1 25.46 -2.11 7.11
C MET A 1 24.09 -2.36 6.56
N ILE A 2 23.94 -2.36 5.23
CA ILE A 2 22.73 -2.86 4.58
C ILE A 2 22.86 -4.38 4.64
N ASP A 3 21.85 -5.06 5.17
CA ASP A 3 21.82 -6.52 5.20
C ASP A 3 21.84 -7.01 3.74
N GLU A 4 22.77 -7.91 3.42
CA GLU A 4 22.96 -8.44 2.08
C GLU A 4 21.76 -9.28 1.57
N ASN A 5 20.77 -9.56 2.42
CA ASN A 5 19.48 -10.14 2.06
C ASN A 5 18.31 -9.13 2.02
N GLU A 6 18.56 -7.83 2.22
CA GLU A 6 17.50 -6.82 2.16
C GLU A 6 17.12 -6.55 0.70
N THR A 7 15.96 -7.06 0.29
CA THR A 7 15.42 -6.76 -1.04
C THR A 7 14.86 -5.34 -1.04
N VAL A 8 15.62 -4.41 -1.59
CA VAL A 8 15.18 -3.03 -1.78
C VAL A 8 14.27 -2.95 -3.01
N VAL A 9 13.04 -2.47 -2.81
CA VAL A 9 12.07 -2.21 -3.88
C VAL A 9 11.89 -0.72 -4.10
N THR A 10 11.79 -0.30 -5.36
CA THR A 10 11.56 1.09 -5.72
C THR A 10 10.07 1.42 -5.83
N LEU A 11 9.72 2.71 -5.81
CA LEU A 11 8.35 3.15 -6.10
C LEU A 11 7.87 2.74 -7.50
N SER A 12 8.79 2.59 -8.46
CA SER A 12 8.45 2.09 -9.80
C SER A 12 8.03 0.63 -9.76
N ASP A 13 8.71 -0.20 -8.97
CA ASP A 13 8.38 -1.61 -8.78
C ASP A 13 7.00 -1.75 -8.12
N LEU A 14 6.74 -0.99 -7.06
CA LEU A 14 5.42 -0.98 -6.40
C LEU A 14 4.28 -0.59 -7.36
N LYS A 15 4.50 0.41 -8.21
CA LYS A 15 3.54 0.81 -9.25
C LYS A 15 3.32 -0.30 -10.27
N GLN A 16 4.37 -0.99 -10.71
CA GLN A 16 4.24 -2.10 -11.66
C GLN A 16 3.47 -3.26 -11.05
N LEU A 17 3.82 -3.68 -9.82
CA LEU A 17 3.10 -4.71 -9.07
C LEU A 17 1.62 -4.35 -8.90
N GLY A 18 1.34 -3.11 -8.52
CA GLY A 18 -0.03 -2.61 -8.39
C GLY A 18 -0.82 -2.53 -9.70
N LYS A 19 -0.16 -2.49 -10.87
CA LYS A 19 -0.81 -2.59 -12.20
C LYS A 19 -1.17 -4.02 -12.56
N GLN A 20 -0.34 -5.00 -12.17
CA GLN A 20 -0.63 -6.42 -12.38
C GLN A 20 -1.80 -6.90 -11.50
N GLY A 21 -2.01 -6.25 -10.35
CA GLY A 21 -3.08 -6.57 -9.42
C GLY A 21 -2.69 -7.69 -8.44
N GLY A 22 -3.43 -7.81 -7.34
CA GLY A 22 -3.19 -8.83 -6.31
C GLY A 22 -1.96 -8.60 -5.42
N ALA A 23 -1.20 -7.53 -5.63
CA ALA A 23 0.00 -7.23 -4.83
C ALA A 23 -0.33 -6.52 -3.50
N THR A 24 0.31 -6.97 -2.42
CA THR A 24 0.25 -6.35 -1.09
C THR A 24 1.65 -6.01 -0.59
N ALA A 25 1.73 -5.03 0.32
CA ALA A 25 2.95 -4.69 1.05
C ALA A 25 2.66 -4.72 2.55
N LEU A 26 3.54 -5.33 3.33
CA LEU A 26 3.52 -5.25 4.78
C LEU A 26 4.57 -4.24 5.22
N LEU A 27 4.14 -3.17 5.89
CA LEU A 27 5.05 -2.19 6.46
C LEU A 27 5.67 -2.72 7.76
N GLU A 28 6.77 -2.12 8.19
CA GLU A 28 7.48 -2.48 9.43
C GLU A 28 6.60 -2.35 10.69
N ASP A 29 5.63 -1.44 10.66
CA ASP A 29 4.64 -1.26 11.74
C ASP A 29 3.53 -2.33 11.75
N GLY A 30 3.60 -3.31 10.84
CA GLY A 30 2.60 -4.37 10.67
C GLY A 30 1.40 -3.96 9.81
N THR A 31 1.37 -2.74 9.26
CA THR A 31 0.30 -2.29 8.38
C THR A 31 0.34 -3.03 7.05
N LEU A 32 -0.77 -3.68 6.68
CA LEU A 32 -0.95 -4.26 5.36
C LEU A 32 -1.56 -3.25 4.38
N LEU A 33 -0.90 -3.06 3.24
CA LEU A 33 -1.33 -2.22 2.13
C LEU A 33 -1.65 -3.07 0.91
N THR A 34 -2.67 -2.67 0.15
CA THR A 34 -2.88 -3.16 -1.21
C THR A 34 -2.23 -2.18 -2.18
N LEU A 35 -1.36 -2.67 -3.07
CA LEU A 35 -0.69 -1.84 -4.07
C LEU A 35 -1.59 -1.66 -5.29
N ARG A 36 -1.71 -0.43 -5.78
CA ARG A 36 -2.40 -0.09 -7.04
C ARG A 36 -1.42 0.69 -7.92
N GLY A 37 -1.67 0.73 -9.23
CA GLY A 37 -0.74 1.37 -10.17
C GLY A 37 -0.44 2.85 -9.94
N ARG A 38 -1.23 3.57 -9.12
CA ARG A 38 -1.08 5.01 -8.85
C ARG A 38 -1.03 5.38 -7.36
N HIS A 39 -1.37 4.47 -6.47
CA HIS A 39 -1.49 4.68 -5.03
C HIS A 39 -1.50 3.32 -4.31
N ALA A 40 -1.32 3.32 -2.99
CA ALA A 40 -1.68 2.17 -2.17
C ALA A 40 -3.03 2.42 -1.48
N THR A 41 -3.71 1.36 -1.06
CA THR A 41 -4.88 1.46 -0.18
C THR A 41 -4.66 0.70 1.11
N ARG A 42 -5.14 1.28 2.22
CA ARG A 42 -5.20 0.62 3.52
C ARG A 42 -6.65 0.37 3.90
N ARG A 43 -7.01 -0.89 4.13
CA ARG A 43 -8.35 -1.24 4.61
C ARG A 43 -8.47 -0.91 6.08
N THR A 44 -9.53 -0.20 6.47
CA THR A 44 -9.81 0.17 7.87
C THR A 44 -11.31 0.34 8.09
N LYS A 45 -11.73 0.55 9.34
CA LYS A 45 -13.10 0.92 9.67
C LYS A 45 -13.25 2.44 9.68
N GLY A 46 -14.29 2.95 9.05
CA GLY A 46 -14.61 4.37 9.03
C GLY A 46 -16.11 4.62 8.89
N TYR A 47 -16.56 5.84 9.13
CA TYR A 47 -17.96 6.22 8.98
C TYR A 47 -18.24 6.71 7.56
N VAL A 48 -19.27 6.14 6.93
CA VAL A 48 -19.82 6.57 5.65
C VAL A 48 -21.33 6.75 5.84
N ASP A 49 -21.81 7.97 5.63
CA ASP A 49 -23.20 8.38 5.91
C ASP A 49 -23.65 8.05 7.35
N GLY A 50 -22.74 8.24 8.32
CA GLY A 50 -22.99 7.96 9.74
C GLY A 50 -22.96 6.47 10.11
N ILE A 51 -22.73 5.56 9.17
CA ILE A 51 -22.67 4.12 9.41
C ILE A 51 -21.21 3.66 9.41
N LEU A 52 -20.80 2.89 10.42
CA LEU A 52 -19.47 2.27 10.48
C LEU A 52 -19.36 1.18 9.40
N LYS A 53 -18.44 1.35 8.45
CA LYS A 53 -18.19 0.43 7.33
C LYS A 53 -16.69 0.16 7.20
N GLU A 54 -16.35 -0.93 6.52
CA GLU A 54 -15.00 -1.11 5.99
C GLU A 54 -14.79 -0.16 4.81
N ILE A 55 -13.68 0.56 4.82
CA ILE A 55 -13.29 1.51 3.78
C ILE A 55 -11.84 1.29 3.39
N ASP A 56 -11.51 1.63 2.15
CA ASP A 56 -10.13 1.69 1.67
C ASP A 56 -9.67 3.15 1.68
N VAL A 57 -8.68 3.46 2.52
CA VAL A 57 -8.05 4.79 2.57
C VAL A 57 -6.95 4.84 1.53
N ILE A 58 -7.01 5.84 0.64
CA ILE A 58 -6.00 6.07 -0.40
C ILE A 58 -4.75 6.68 0.21
N ILE A 59 -3.61 6.05 -0.05
CA ILE A 59 -2.27 6.52 0.31
C ILE A 59 -1.53 6.82 -0.99
N PRO A 60 -1.34 8.10 -1.36
CA PRO A 60 -0.69 8.45 -2.61
C PRO A 60 0.79 8.06 -2.57
N TYR A 61 1.33 7.62 -3.71
CA TYR A 61 2.78 7.53 -3.84
C TYR A 61 3.37 8.94 -3.92
N PRO A 62 4.44 9.25 -3.17
CA PRO A 62 5.06 10.56 -3.23
C PRO A 62 5.61 10.81 -4.64
N LYS A 63 5.59 12.08 -5.05
CA LYS A 63 6.31 12.52 -6.24
C LYS A 63 7.79 12.56 -5.88
N ILE A 64 8.60 11.77 -6.59
CA ILE A 64 10.05 11.88 -6.58
C ILE A 64 10.42 12.95 -7.61
#